data_AF-A0A1J4X7I9-F1
#
_entry.id   AF-A0A1J4X7I9-F1
#
_cell.length_a   1.000
_cell.length_b   1.000
_cell.length_c   1.000
_cell.angle_alpha   90.00
_cell.angle_beta   90.00
_cell.angle_gamma   90.00
#
_symmetry.space_group_name_H-M   'P 1'
#
loop_
_entity.id
_entity.type
_entity.pdbx_description
1 polymer ?
#
loop_
_entity_poly.entity_id
_entity_poly.type
_entity_poly.pdbx_seq_one_letter_code
_entity_poly.pdbx_strand_id
1 'polypeptide(L)'
;MGNVFPFIHMFNVKAFALACGIFWSVSLVLFGLITMQTGMGLSLVNMLSEMYLGYGPTFIGLIYGAVWGFLDGLVCGAIFAWLYNKIAG
;
A
#
# COMPACT_ATOMS: atom_id res chain seq x y z
N MET A 1 1.62 5.83 40.12
CA MET A 1 0.42 6.41 39.48
C MET A 1 0.08 5.51 38.32
N GLY A 2 -1.09 4.87 38.39
CA GLY A 2 -1.45 3.73 37.53
C GLY A 2 -1.75 4.14 36.09
N ASN A 3 -1.48 3.20 35.17
CA ASN A 3 -1.89 3.32 33.78
C ASN A 3 -3.40 3.07 33.71
N VAL A 4 -4.20 4.11 33.47
CA VAL A 4 -5.69 4.08 33.55
C VAL A 4 -6.35 3.80 32.19
N PHE A 5 -5.69 3.12 31.25
CA PHE A 5 -6.31 2.81 29.94
C PHE A 5 -6.14 1.31 29.60
N PRO A 6 -7.13 0.45 29.90
CA PRO A 6 -7.00 -0.99 29.71
C PRO A 6 -7.25 -1.48 28.27
N PHE A 7 -7.39 -0.59 27.27
CA PHE A 7 -7.80 -0.97 25.91
C PHE A 7 -7.12 -0.18 24.78
N ILE A 8 -5.81 0.09 24.88
CA ILE A 8 -5.06 0.60 23.72
C ILE A 8 -4.35 -0.57 23.05
N HIS A 9 -4.91 -1.03 21.93
CA HIS A 9 -4.27 -2.04 21.09
C HIS A 9 -3.21 -1.38 20.20
N MET A 10 -1.94 -1.53 20.59
CA MET A 10 -0.81 -1.07 19.77
C MET A 10 -0.64 -1.94 18.54
N PHE A 11 -0.29 -1.33 17.41
CA PHE A 11 0.06 -2.07 16.20
C PHE A 11 1.46 -2.65 16.29
N ASN A 12 1.64 -3.90 15.84
CA ASN A 12 2.97 -4.38 15.50
C ASN A 12 3.39 -3.73 14.17
N VAL A 13 4.35 -2.81 14.23
CA VAL A 13 4.79 -2.01 13.06
C VAL A 13 5.21 -2.89 11.89
N LYS A 14 5.94 -3.99 12.14
CA LYS A 14 6.44 -4.87 11.06
C LYS A 14 5.29 -5.62 10.39
N ALA A 15 4.39 -6.20 11.18
CA ALA A 15 3.26 -6.94 10.65
C ALA A 15 2.29 -6.03 9.88
N PHE A 16 2.01 -4.84 10.42
CA PHE A 16 1.14 -3.86 9.77
C PHE A 16 1.75 -3.33 8.48
N ALA A 17 3.03 -2.94 8.48
CA ALA A 17 3.74 -2.50 7.29
C ALA A 17 3.73 -3.58 6.19
N LEU A 18 4.04 -4.83 6.54
CA LEU A 18 4.04 -5.93 5.58
C LEU A 18 2.64 -6.16 4.98
N ALA A 19 1.59 -6.11 5.79
CA ALA A 19 0.22 -6.23 5.31
C ALA A 19 -0.14 -5.10 4.32
N CYS A 20 0.20 -3.85 4.63
CA CYS A 20 -0.02 -2.71 3.73
C CYS A 20 0.75 -2.86 2.41
N GLY A 21 2.03 -3.27 2.46
CA GLY A 21 2.84 -3.51 1.27
C GLY A 21 2.23 -4.59 0.36
N ILE A 22 1.84 -5.73 0.93
CA ILE A 22 1.19 -6.81 0.16
C ILE A 22 -0.14 -6.33 -0.44
N PHE A 23 -0.99 -5.71 0.38
CA PHE A 23 -2.30 -5.25 -0.05
C PHE A 23 -2.21 -4.25 -1.21
N TRP A 24 -1.30 -3.27 -1.10
CA TRP A 24 -1.15 -2.23 -2.11
C TRP A 24 -0.52 -2.75 -3.40
N SER A 25 0.51 -3.60 -3.29
CA SER A 25 1.11 -4.31 -4.42
C SER A 25 0.07 -5.09 -5.24
N VAL A 26 -0.77 -5.89 -4.55
CA VAL A 26 -1.84 -6.67 -5.19
C VAL A 26 -2.87 -5.75 -5.84
N SER A 27 -3.23 -4.64 -5.18
CA SER A 27 -4.20 -3.67 -5.71
C SER A 27 -3.73 -3.05 -7.02
N LEU A 28 -2.46 -2.61 -7.12
CA LEU A 28 -1.91 -2.08 -8.37
C LEU A 28 -1.88 -3.11 -9.50
N VAL A 29 -1.53 -4.36 -9.18
CA VAL A 29 -1.58 -5.45 -10.17
C VAL A 29 -3.01 -5.67 -10.66
N LEU A 30 -4.00 -5.67 -9.75
CA LEU A 30 -5.41 -5.85 -10.11
C LEU A 30 -5.94 -4.69 -10.96
N PHE A 31 -5.65 -3.43 -10.59
CA PHE A 31 -6.07 -2.26 -11.37
C PHE A 31 -5.49 -2.32 -12.78
N GLY A 32 -4.19 -2.55 -12.91
CA GLY A 32 -3.54 -2.68 -14.21
C GLY A 32 -4.07 -3.86 -15.02
N LEU A 33 -4.34 -5.02 -14.39
CA LEU A 33 -4.90 -6.20 -15.06
C LEU A 33 -6.32 -5.94 -15.59
N ILE A 34 -7.19 -5.34 -14.78
CA ILE A 34 -8.56 -5.01 -15.18
C ILE A 34 -8.53 -4.02 -16.34
N THR A 35 -7.72 -2.97 -16.26
CA THR A 35 -7.55 -2.01 -17.35
C THR A 35 -6.97 -2.66 -18.61
N MET A 36 -5.99 -3.57 -18.47
CA MET A 36 -5.39 -4.30 -19.59
C MET A 36 -6.41 -5.19 -20.31
N GLN A 37 -7.33 -5.83 -19.60
CA GLN A 37 -8.33 -6.75 -20.19
C GLN A 37 -9.58 -6.04 -20.70
N THR A 38 -10.03 -4.98 -20.02
CA THR A 38 -11.35 -4.38 -20.24
C THR A 38 -11.30 -2.92 -20.69
N GLY A 39 -10.15 -2.25 -20.57
CA GLY A 39 -10.02 -0.80 -20.75
C GLY A 39 -10.60 0.04 -19.60
N MET A 40 -11.29 -0.57 -18.64
CA MET A 40 -11.91 0.12 -17.51
C MET A 40 -10.84 0.67 -16.55
N GLY A 41 -11.05 1.88 -16.02
CA GLY A 41 -10.16 2.45 -15.01
C GLY A 41 -8.85 3.04 -15.56
N LEU A 42 -8.75 3.27 -16.87
CA LEU A 42 -7.54 3.82 -17.49
C LEU A 42 -7.08 5.13 -16.85
N SER A 43 -7.99 6.04 -16.49
CA SER A 43 -7.63 7.30 -15.81
C SER A 43 -6.96 7.06 -14.45
N LEU A 44 -7.39 6.06 -13.70
CA LEU A 44 -6.76 5.68 -12.43
C LEU A 44 -5.36 5.12 -12.67
N VAL A 45 -5.21 4.21 -13.63
CA VAL A 45 -3.89 3.65 -13.97
C VAL A 45 -2.93 4.74 -14.43
N ASN A 46 -3.37 5.66 -15.29
CA ASN A 46 -2.54 6.78 -15.76
C ASN A 46 -2.10 7.69 -14.61
N MET A 47 -3.02 8.06 -13.70
CA MET A 47 -2.67 8.84 -12.52
C MET A 47 -1.62 8.13 -11.66
N LEU A 48 -1.77 6.82 -11.43
CA LEU A 48 -0.82 6.04 -10.64
C LEU A 48 0.52 5.88 -11.36
N SER A 49 0.54 5.83 -12.70
CA SER A 49 1.77 5.78 -13.50
C SER A 49 2.62 7.05 -13.39
N GLU A 50 2.02 8.20 -13.02
CA GLU A 50 2.78 9.43 -12.72
C GLU A 50 3.60 9.29 -11.43
N MET A 51 3.15 8.46 -10.48
CA MET A 51 3.83 8.22 -9.21
C MET A 51 4.74 6.98 -9.24
N TYR A 52 4.34 5.94 -9.98
CA TYR A 52 5.05 4.66 -10.06
C TYR A 52 5.65 4.49 -11.45
N LEU A 53 6.93 4.86 -11.56
CA LEU A 53 7.67 4.80 -12.82
C LEU A 53 7.63 3.39 -13.44
N GLY A 54 7.20 3.34 -14.70
CA GLY A 54 7.06 2.10 -15.47
C GLY A 54 5.74 1.35 -15.25
N TYR A 55 4.89 1.79 -14.31
CA TYR A 55 3.55 1.21 -14.14
C TYR A 55 2.65 1.54 -15.34
N GLY A 56 1.77 0.60 -15.69
CA GLY A 56 0.80 0.75 -16.76
C GLY A 56 0.08 -0.57 -17.05
N PRO A 57 -0.93 -0.57 -17.94
CA PRO A 57 -1.74 -1.75 -18.24
C PRO A 57 -1.04 -2.70 -19.23
N THR A 58 0.20 -3.10 -18.91
CA THR A 58 1.01 -4.06 -19.67
C THR A 58 1.65 -5.04 -18.71
N PHE A 59 1.96 -6.27 -19.14
CA PHE A 59 2.55 -7.29 -18.26
C PHE A 59 3.79 -6.81 -17.50
N ILE A 60 4.71 -6.12 -18.19
CA ILE A 60 5.90 -5.52 -17.57
C ILE A 60 5.51 -4.37 -16.62
N GLY A 61 4.54 -3.55 -17.01
CA GLY A 61 4.03 -2.47 -16.16
C GLY A 61 3.43 -2.96 -14.85
N LEU A 62 2.76 -4.12 -14.84
CA LEU A 62 2.25 -4.74 -13.62
C LEU A 62 3.36 -5.14 -12.66
N ILE A 63 4.52 -5.59 -13.17
CA ILE A 63 5.68 -5.93 -12.34
C ILE A 63 6.23 -4.65 -11.67
N TYR A 64 6.35 -3.55 -12.42
CA TYR A 64 6.72 -2.25 -11.85
C TYR A 64 5.72 -1.81 -10.78
N GLY A 65 4.41 -1.93 -11.06
CA GLY A 65 3.36 -1.64 -10.08
C GLY A 65 3.48 -2.49 -8.81
N ALA A 66 3.74 -3.79 -8.95
CA ALA A 66 3.89 -4.68 -7.80
C ALA A 66 5.06 -4.26 -6.89
N VAL A 67 6.21 -3.91 -7.50
CA VAL A 67 7.41 -3.49 -6.75
C VAL A 67 7.18 -2.14 -6.08
N TRP A 68 6.74 -1.13 -6.84
CA TRP A 68 6.50 0.20 -6.29
C TRP A 68 5.40 0.21 -5.24
N GLY A 69 4.29 -0.49 -5.49
CA GLY A 69 3.18 -0.61 -4.54
C GLY A 69 3.59 -1.34 -3.27
N PHE A 70 4.44 -2.37 -3.37
CA PHE A 70 4.96 -3.04 -2.19
C PHE A 70 5.82 -2.09 -1.33
N LEU A 71 6.77 -1.39 -1.96
CA LEU A 71 7.67 -0.46 -1.26
C LEU A 71 6.89 0.70 -0.63
N ASP A 72 5.98 1.31 -1.38
CA ASP A 72 5.16 2.42 -0.91
C ASP A 72 4.24 2.01 0.23
N GLY A 73 3.51 0.90 0.05
CA GLY A 73 2.63 0.36 1.10
C GLY A 73 3.39 -0.04 2.36
N LEU A 74 4.59 -0.61 2.21
CA LEU A 74 5.47 -0.96 3.34
C LEU A 74 5.89 0.29 4.12
N VAL A 75 6.35 1.33 3.44
CA VAL A 75 6.82 2.57 4.07
C VAL A 75 5.66 3.32 4.71
N CYS A 76 4.57 3.53 3.98
CA CYS A 76 3.37 4.20 4.49
C CYS A 76 2.77 3.45 5.69
N GLY A 77 2.69 2.12 5.62
CA GLY A 77 2.21 1.29 6.72
C GLY A 77 3.12 1.38 7.95
N ALA A 78 4.44 1.34 7.77
CA ALA A 78 5.39 1.47 8.88
C ALA A 78 5.26 2.84 9.57
N ILE A 79 5.19 3.93 8.80
CA ILE A 79 5.02 5.29 9.32
C ILE A 79 3.69 5.40 10.08
N PHE A 80 2.60 4.88 9.51
CA PHE A 80 1.28 4.94 10.11
C PHE A 80 1.23 4.19 11.44
N ALA A 81 1.70 2.94 11.49
CA ALA A 81 1.72 2.15 12.71
C ALA A 81 2.62 2.77 13.79
N TRP A 82 3.78 3.30 13.40
CA TRP A 82 4.67 4.02 14.32
C TRP A 82 4.00 5.26 14.92
N LEU A 83 3.38 6.09 14.07
CA LEU A 83 2.74 7.32 14.51
C LEU A 83 1.53 7.03 15.41
N TYR A 84 0.71 6.05 15.05
CA TYR A 84 -0.42 5.59 15.86
C TYR A 84 0.06 5.16 17.25
N ASN A 85 1.08 4.30 17.32
CA ASN A 85 1.62 3.83 18.61
C ASN A 85 2.20 4.97 19.45
N LYS A 86 2.78 6.00 18.82
CA LYS A 86 3.33 7.17 19.51
C LYS A 86 2.23 8.08 20.10
N ILE A 87 1.07 8.15 19.45
CA ILE A 87 -0.07 8.96 19.93
C ILE A 87 -0.89 8.20 20.97
N ALA A 88 -0.99 6.88 20.82
CA ALA A 88 -1.80 6.03 21.68
C ALA A 88 -1.07 5.58 22.96
N GLY A 89 0.27 5.56 22.96
CA GLY A 89 1.09 5.30 24.15
C GLY A 89 1.32 6.54 25.00
#